data_AF-A0A175JJU2-F1
#
_entry.id   AF-A0A175JJU2-F1
#
_cell.length_a   1.000
_cell.length_b   1.000
_cell.length_c   1.000
_cell.angle_alpha   90.00
_cell.angle_beta   90.00
_cell.angle_gamma   90.00
#
_symmetry.space_group_name_H-M   'P 1'
#
loop_
_entity.id
_entity.type
_entity.pdbx_description
1 polymer ?
#
loop_
_entity_poly.entity_id
_entity_poly.type
_entity_poly.pdbx_seq_one_letter_code
_entity_poly.pdbx_strand_id
1 'polypeptide(L)'
;MLRFVLFLVVTFAKDSLVFTELKNEDGDAVGFISIEFDKCYYYGESSSSYFTHDGDKVIIKLYDGSSSCSRNNEEQTFDIHDDALKRYCQVSLDCSVEIKKGTKTYWIP
;
A
#
# COMPACT_ATOMS: atom_id res chain seq x y z
N MET A 1 -19.20 -36.54 -24.49
CA MET A 1 -19.71 -35.37 -23.74
C MET A 1 -18.53 -34.69 -23.06
N LEU A 2 -18.04 -33.58 -23.60
CA LEU A 2 -16.93 -32.82 -23.04
C LEU A 2 -17.51 -31.72 -22.14
N ARG A 3 -17.40 -31.86 -20.81
CA ARG A 3 -17.86 -30.84 -19.87
C ARG A 3 -16.78 -29.77 -19.75
N PHE A 4 -17.02 -28.60 -20.33
CA PHE A 4 -16.21 -27.41 -20.09
C PHE A 4 -16.42 -26.96 -18.64
N VAL A 5 -15.40 -27.13 -17.80
CA VAL A 5 -15.37 -26.55 -16.45
C VAL A 5 -14.80 -25.15 -16.58
N LEU A 6 -15.65 -24.15 -16.35
CA LEU A 6 -15.26 -22.74 -16.33
C LEU A 6 -14.58 -22.44 -14.99
N PHE A 7 -13.27 -22.18 -15.00
CA PHE A 7 -12.54 -21.69 -13.83
C PHE A 7 -12.61 -20.16 -13.80
N LEU A 8 -13.43 -19.62 -12.89
CA LEU A 8 -13.40 -18.19 -12.58
C LEU A 8 -12.18 -17.90 -11.69
N VAL A 9 -11.14 -17.30 -12.26
CA VAL A 9 -10.02 -16.79 -11.49
C VAL A 9 -10.40 -15.39 -11.00
N VAL A 10 -10.66 -15.25 -9.70
CA VAL A 10 -10.85 -13.93 -9.08
C VAL A 10 -9.47 -13.39 -8.71
N THR A 11 -9.02 -12.36 -9.42
CA THR A 11 -7.87 -11.57 -8.98
C THR A 11 -8.39 -10.41 -8.14
N PHE A 12 -8.05 -10.39 -6.85
CA PHE A 12 -8.29 -9.22 -6.01
C PHE A 12 -7.14 -8.25 -6.27
N ALA A 13 -7.44 -7.09 -6.85
CA ALA A 13 -6.51 -5.98 -6.73
C ALA A 13 -6.34 -5.72 -5.22
N LYS A 14 -5.09 -5.64 -4.76
CA LYS A 14 -4.82 -5.39 -3.35
C LYS A 14 -5.14 -3.94 -3.04
N ASP A 15 -5.56 -3.71 -1.81
CA ASP A 15 -5.70 -2.35 -1.29
C ASP A 15 -4.31 -1.67 -1.29
N SER A 16 -4.29 -0.35 -1.36
CA SER A 16 -3.07 0.44 -1.32
C SER A 16 -3.15 1.60 -0.35
N LEU A 17 -2.02 1.90 0.27
CA LEU A 17 -1.79 3.13 1.02
C LEU A 17 -1.35 4.21 0.04
N VAL A 18 -2.11 5.30 -0.02
CA VAL A 18 -1.87 6.40 -0.96
C VAL A 18 -1.52 7.66 -0.21
N PHE A 19 -0.36 8.22 -0.52
CA PHE A 19 0.10 9.52 -0.08
C PHE A 19 -0.06 10.50 -1.23
N THR A 20 -0.94 11.49 -1.09
CA THR A 20 -1.16 12.52 -2.11
C THR A 20 -0.47 13.81 -1.68
N GLU A 21 0.45 14.30 -2.52
CA GLU A 21 1.23 15.52 -2.27
C GLU A 21 0.72 16.71 -3.10
N LEU A 22 0.10 16.46 -4.25
CA LEU A 22 -0.39 17.51 -5.15
C LEU A 22 -1.81 17.19 -5.62
N LYS A 23 -2.68 18.21 -5.58
CA LYS A 23 -4.04 18.15 -6.10
C LYS A 23 -4.28 19.22 -7.17
N ASN A 24 -5.15 18.95 -8.14
CA ASN A 24 -5.62 19.97 -9.09
C ASN A 24 -6.69 20.87 -8.44
N GLU A 25 -7.22 21.83 -9.21
CA GLU A 25 -8.28 22.75 -8.76
C GLU A 25 -9.57 22.04 -8.35
N ASP A 26 -9.83 20.85 -8.89
CA ASP A 26 -10.98 20.01 -8.57
C ASP A 26 -10.77 19.15 -7.31
N GLY A 27 -9.55 19.15 -6.74
CA GLY A 27 -9.17 18.36 -5.57
C GLY A 27 -8.71 16.93 -5.90
N ASP A 28 -8.57 16.57 -7.17
CA ASP A 28 -8.06 15.27 -7.60
C ASP A 28 -6.55 15.17 -7.41
N ALA A 29 -6.08 14.00 -6.98
CA ALA A 29 -4.65 13.71 -6.82
C ALA A 29 -3.92 13.71 -8.18
N VAL A 30 -2.98 14.64 -8.36
CA VAL A 30 -2.11 14.73 -9.55
C VAL A 30 -0.66 14.34 -9.27
N GLY A 31 -0.24 14.39 -8.00
CA GLY A 31 1.04 13.87 -7.53
C GLY A 31 0.83 13.02 -6.29
N PHE A 32 1.10 11.72 -6.41
CA PHE A 32 0.89 10.77 -5.32
C PHE A 32 1.87 9.60 -5.38
N ILE A 33 2.11 8.98 -4.22
CA ILE A 33 2.80 7.71 -4.06
C ILE A 33 1.77 6.67 -3.62
N SER A 34 1.74 5.52 -4.30
CA SER A 34 0.86 4.40 -3.95
C SER A 34 1.70 3.20 -3.54
N ILE A 35 1.50 2.72 -2.31
CA ILE A 35 2.13 1.53 -1.76
C ILE A 35 1.07 0.45 -1.66
N GLU A 36 1.15 -0.58 -2.50
CA GLU A 36 0.25 -1.73 -2.41
C GLU A 36 0.54 -2.52 -1.13
N PHE A 37 -0.49 -2.91 -0.40
CA PHE A 37 -0.32 -3.72 0.79
C PHE A 37 0.17 -5.13 0.45
N ASP A 38 0.71 -5.80 1.47
CA ASP A 38 1.23 -7.16 1.42
C ASP A 38 2.37 -7.33 0.40
N LYS A 39 3.15 -6.27 0.17
CA LYS A 39 4.38 -6.27 -0.64
C LYS A 39 5.55 -5.76 0.18
N CYS A 40 6.73 -6.29 -0.15
CA CYS A 40 8.00 -5.85 0.41
C CYS A 40 8.61 -4.77 -0.48
N TYR A 41 8.86 -3.60 0.08
CA TYR A 41 9.45 -2.45 -0.60
C TYR A 41 10.86 -2.22 -0.10
N TYR A 42 11.83 -2.35 -1.00
CA TYR A 42 13.22 -2.05 -0.70
C TYR A 42 13.47 -0.55 -0.68
N TYR A 43 14.23 -0.06 0.31
CA TYR A 43 14.70 1.31 0.37
C TYR A 43 16.13 1.36 0.96
N GLY A 44 16.96 2.27 0.46
CA GLY A 44 18.37 2.37 0.87
C GLY A 44 19.25 1.29 0.25
N GLU A 45 20.31 0.86 0.95
CA GLU A 45 21.26 -0.17 0.47
C GLU A 45 20.97 -1.58 1.01
N SER A 46 20.26 -1.69 2.14
CA SER A 46 19.98 -2.98 2.76
C SER A 46 18.73 -3.00 3.63
N SER A 47 17.82 -2.03 3.49
CA SER A 47 16.59 -1.98 4.28
C SER A 47 15.36 -2.27 3.42
N SER A 48 14.30 -2.78 4.04
CA SER A 48 13.01 -2.97 3.38
C SER A 48 11.86 -2.76 4.35
N SER A 49 10.72 -2.34 3.80
CA SER A 49 9.48 -2.10 4.52
C SER A 49 8.40 -3.02 4.00
N TYR A 50 7.61 -3.57 4.91
CA TYR A 50 6.40 -4.33 4.56
C TYR A 50 5.19 -3.62 5.16
N PHE A 51 4.20 -3.34 4.31
CA PHE A 51 3.01 -2.58 4.70
C PHE A 51 1.79 -3.49 4.67
N THR A 52 1.00 -3.43 5.74
CA THR A 52 -0.31 -4.11 5.85
C THR A 52 -1.31 -3.19 6.52
N HIS A 53 -2.59 -3.56 6.54
CA HIS A 53 -3.60 -2.82 7.28
C HIS A 53 -4.69 -3.74 7.84
N ASP A 54 -5.34 -3.29 8.90
CA ASP A 54 -6.56 -3.87 9.46
C ASP A 54 -7.57 -2.75 9.70
N GLY A 55 -8.56 -2.65 8.82
CA GLY A 55 -9.45 -1.50 8.73
C GLY A 55 -8.65 -0.22 8.47
N ASP A 56 -8.78 0.75 9.37
CA ASP A 56 -8.11 2.05 9.31
C ASP A 56 -6.72 2.05 9.97
N LYS A 57 -6.26 0.91 10.49
CA LYS A 57 -4.92 0.78 11.09
C LYS A 57 -3.92 0.34 10.04
N VAL A 58 -2.85 1.10 9.87
CA VAL A 58 -1.70 0.77 9.02
C VAL A 58 -0.60 0.16 9.89
N ILE A 59 -0.10 -1.00 9.49
CA ILE A 59 1.00 -1.70 10.18
C ILE A 59 2.20 -1.71 9.24
N ILE A 60 3.32 -1.17 9.71
CA ILE A 60 4.57 -1.03 8.97
C ILE A 60 5.63 -1.85 9.69
N LYS A 61 6.21 -2.82 8.97
CA LYS A 61 7.38 -3.59 9.46
C LYS A 61 8.63 -3.09 8.76
N LEU A 62 9.58 -2.60 9.54
CA LEU A 62 10.87 -2.10 9.09
C LEU A 62 11.93 -3.18 9.29
N TYR A 63 12.62 -3.57 8.22
CA TYR A 63 13.63 -4.61 8.23
C TYR A 63 15.00 -3.99 7.91
N ASP A 64 15.79 -3.72 8.93
CA ASP A 64 17.17 -3.26 8.74
C ASP A 64 18.12 -4.41 8.40
N GLY A 65 18.98 -4.18 7.41
CA GLY A 65 19.92 -5.20 6.92
C GLY A 65 19.26 -6.38 6.19
N SER A 66 18.01 -6.23 5.75
CA SER A 66 17.35 -7.13 4.79
C SER A 66 16.65 -6.33 3.70
N SER A 67 16.95 -6.66 2.44
CA SER A 67 16.24 -6.13 1.26
C SER A 67 15.02 -6.97 0.87
N SER A 68 14.71 -8.03 1.63
CA SER A 68 13.70 -9.04 1.27
C SER A 68 12.68 -9.31 2.37
N CYS A 69 12.54 -8.41 3.35
CA CYS A 69 11.59 -8.54 4.46
C CYS A 69 11.69 -9.89 5.20
N SER A 70 12.90 -10.43 5.34
CA SER A 70 13.16 -11.80 5.81
C SER A 70 13.81 -11.90 7.20
N ARG A 71 14.31 -10.79 7.74
CA ARG A 71 15.01 -10.73 9.04
C ARG A 71 14.09 -10.25 10.16
N ASN A 72 14.65 -10.08 11.35
CA ASN A 72 13.98 -9.37 12.42
C ASN A 72 13.55 -7.98 11.93
N ASN A 73 12.39 -7.56 12.40
CA ASN A 73 11.80 -6.27 12.06
C ASN A 73 11.42 -5.52 13.33
N GLU A 74 11.33 -4.21 13.17
CA GLU A 74 10.58 -3.35 14.08
C GLU A 74 9.18 -3.12 13.48
N GLU A 75 8.14 -3.33 14.28
CA GLU A 75 6.76 -3.13 13.85
C GLU A 75 6.20 -1.85 14.48
N GLN A 76 5.60 -1.02 13.64
CA GLN A 76 4.91 0.21 14.04
C GLN A 76 3.48 0.15 13.52
N THR A 77 2.53 0.57 14.36
CA THR A 77 1.12 0.63 14.00
C THR A 77 0.62 2.06 14.14
N PHE A 78 -0.04 2.55 13.10
CA PHE A 78 -0.61 3.89 13.04
C PHE A 78 -2.08 3.83 12.65
N ASP A 79 -2.86 4.78 13.14
CA ASP A 79 -4.17 5.05 12.56
C ASP A 79 -3.97 5.82 11.23
N ILE A 80 -4.81 5.60 10.23
CA ILE A 80 -4.71 6.27 8.92
C ILE A 80 -4.79 7.79 9.03
N HIS A 81 -5.43 8.31 10.08
CA HIS A 81 -5.55 9.72 10.37
C HIS A 81 -4.42 10.27 11.27
N ASP A 82 -3.45 9.43 11.65
CA ASP A 82 -2.30 9.86 12.44
C ASP A 82 -1.35 10.72 11.58
N ASP A 83 -1.08 11.94 12.03
CA ASP A 83 -0.13 12.85 11.39
C ASP A 83 1.29 12.27 11.31
N ALA A 84 1.63 11.28 12.13
CA ALA A 84 2.90 10.56 12.04
C ALA A 84 3.09 9.87 10.68
N LEU A 85 2.02 9.40 10.03
CA LEU A 85 2.09 8.81 8.69
C LEU A 85 2.50 9.83 7.61
N LYS A 86 2.19 11.12 7.81
CA LYS A 86 2.56 12.18 6.85
C LYS A 86 4.07 12.39 6.75
N ARG A 87 4.87 11.83 7.67
CA ARG A 87 6.33 11.84 7.59
C ARG A 87 6.88 11.02 6.41
N TYR A 88 6.09 10.11 5.86
CA TYR A 88 6.45 9.37 4.65
C TYR A 88 6.24 10.16 3.36
N CYS A 89 5.63 11.35 3.44
CA CYS A 89 5.54 12.28 2.31
C CYS A 89 6.80 13.16 2.23
N GLN A 90 7.20 13.57 1.03
CA GLN A 90 8.33 14.51 0.87
C GLN A 90 8.01 15.89 1.45
N VAL A 91 6.75 16.32 1.37
CA VAL A 91 6.25 17.59 1.93
C VAL A 91 5.06 17.30 2.85
N SER A 92 5.26 17.42 4.17
CA SER A 92 4.30 16.93 5.17
C SER A 92 3.04 17.79 5.34
N LEU A 93 3.11 19.11 5.05
CA LEU A 93 2.02 20.06 5.37
C LEU A 93 0.77 19.89 4.50
N ASP A 94 0.96 19.53 3.22
CA ASP A 94 -0.15 19.37 2.26
C ASP A 94 -0.44 17.90 1.91
N CYS A 95 0.18 16.97 2.65
CA CYS A 95 0.02 15.55 2.38
C CYS A 95 -1.29 15.00 2.96
N SER A 96 -2.10 14.35 2.10
CA SER A 96 -3.22 13.53 2.55
C SER A 96 -2.90 12.05 2.39
N VAL A 97 -3.24 11.26 3.41
CA VAL A 97 -3.04 9.80 3.43
C VAL A 97 -4.39 9.12 3.42
N GLU A 98 -4.56 8.12 2.56
CA GLU A 98 -5.78 7.30 2.50
C GLU A 98 -5.48 5.85 2.14
N ILE A 99 -6.42 4.96 2.47
CA ILE A 99 -6.42 3.58 2.00
C ILE A 99 -7.36 3.49 0.80
N LYS A 100 -6.81 3.24 -0.39
CA LYS A 100 -7.61 2.94 -1.58
C LYS A 100 -7.85 1.45 -1.70
N LYS A 101 -9.13 1.08 -1.79
CA LYS A 101 -9.52 -0.31 -2.01
C LYS A 101 -9.20 -0.72 -3.43
N GLY A 102 -8.66 -1.93 -3.59
CA GLY A 102 -8.42 -2.50 -4.91
C GLY A 102 -9.73 -2.79 -5.64
N THR A 103 -9.78 -2.44 -6.93
CA THR A 103 -10.94 -2.76 -7.78
C THR A 103 -10.98 -4.25 -8.10
N LYS A 104 -12.13 -4.90 -7.90
CA LYS A 104 -12.34 -6.29 -8.34
C LYS A 104 -12.46 -6.32 -9.86
N THR A 105 -11.54 -7.00 -10.53
CA THR A 105 -11.63 -7.23 -11.97
C THR A 105 -12.09 -8.66 -12.21
N TYR A 106 -13.25 -8.82 -12.84
CA TYR A 106 -13.75 -10.11 -13.27
C TYR A 106 -13.22 -10.40 -14.67
N TRP A 107 -12.34 -11.39 -14.80
CA TRP A 107 -11.94 -11.94 -16.10
C TRP A 107 -12.76 -13.18 -16.41
N ILE A 108 -13.51 -13.13 -17.52
CA ILE A 108 -14.22 -14.28 -18.09
C ILE A 108 -13.42 -14.72 -19.32
N PRO A 109 -12.76 -15.90 -19.30
CA PRO A 109 -11.99 -16.40 -20.44
C PRO A 109 -12.87 -16.83 -21.62
#